data_AF-A0A7W8J9C9-F1
#
_entry.id   AF-A0A7W8J9C9-F1
#
_cell.length_a   1.000
_cell.length_b   1.000
_cell.length_c   1.000
_cell.angle_alpha   90.00
_cell.angle_beta   90.00
_cell.angle_gamma   90.00
#
_symmetry.space_group_name_H-M   'P 1'
#
loop_
_entity.id
_entity.type
_entity.pdbx_description
1 polymer ?
#
loop_
_entity_poly.entity_id
_entity_poly.type
_entity_poly.pdbx_seq_one_letter_code
_entity_poly.pdbx_strand_id
1 'polypeptide(L)'
;MNRQAGRTPAYAILLDSRGKEYSSEEFAGQIGRLRDEGTQRLVLAVGPADGWSPEARQRADLLLSLGRMTLPHQLARVVLAEQVYRAFTILAGHPYHSGH
;
A
#
# COMPACT_ATOMS: atom_id res chain seq x y z
N MET A 1 -12.12 11.67 -20.21
CA MET A 1 -12.66 11.15 -18.94
C MET A 1 -12.09 11.99 -17.79
N ASN A 2 -12.85 12.96 -17.29
CA ASN A 2 -12.38 13.92 -16.30
C ASN A 2 -12.37 13.27 -14.90
N ARG A 3 -11.21 12.78 -14.43
CA ARG A 3 -11.07 12.29 -13.05
C ARG A 3 -11.15 13.50 -12.14
N GLN A 4 -12.24 13.64 -11.39
CA GLN A 4 -12.35 14.63 -10.30
C GLN A 4 -11.07 14.55 -9.45
N ALA A 5 -10.35 15.66 -9.34
CA ALA A 5 -9.25 15.78 -8.40
C ALA A 5 -9.84 15.62 -6.99
N GLY A 6 -9.26 14.74 -6.17
CA GLY A 6 -9.64 14.64 -4.76
C GLY A 6 -9.46 16.00 -4.10
N ARG A 7 -10.30 16.30 -3.10
CA ARG A 7 -10.19 17.56 -2.35
C ARG A 7 -8.95 17.60 -1.45
N THR A 8 -8.34 16.45 -1.20
CA THR A 8 -7.10 16.30 -0.44
C THR A 8 -5.95 15.82 -1.33
N PRO A 9 -4.69 16.15 -0.99
CA PRO A 9 -3.51 15.57 -1.63
C PRO A 9 -3.58 14.03 -1.61
N ALA A 10 -3.00 13.40 -2.64
CA ALA A 10 -2.90 11.95 -2.67
C ALA A 10 -1.89 11.47 -1.62
N TYR A 11 -2.26 10.47 -0.84
CA TYR A 11 -1.33 9.78 0.06
C TYR A 11 -0.55 8.73 -0.73
N ALA A 12 0.76 8.93 -0.88
CA ALA A 12 1.65 8.12 -1.68
C ALA A 12 2.29 6.99 -0.85
N ILE A 13 1.99 5.75 -1.24
CA ILE A 13 2.58 4.53 -0.69
C ILE A 13 3.52 3.97 -1.76
N LEU A 14 4.83 4.03 -1.51
CA LEU A 14 5.82 3.45 -2.41
C LEU A 14 6.27 2.08 -1.91
N LEU A 15 6.28 1.12 -2.81
CA LEU A 15 6.87 -0.19 -2.54
C LEU A 15 8.40 -0.10 -2.60
N ASP A 16 9.07 -0.37 -1.50
CA ASP A 16 10.54 -0.39 -1.37
C ASP A 16 10.93 -1.43 -0.31
N SER A 17 11.98 -2.21 -0.56
CA SER A 17 12.44 -3.25 0.39
C SER A 17 12.94 -2.69 1.73
N ARG A 18 13.22 -1.38 1.79
CA ARG A 18 13.60 -0.65 3.02
C ARG A 18 12.39 -0.11 3.78
N GLY A 19 11.19 -0.29 3.23
CA GLY A 19 9.94 0.17 3.83
C GLY A 19 9.56 -0.63 5.07
N LYS A 20 8.50 -0.18 5.74
CA LYS A 20 7.93 -0.90 6.87
C LYS A 20 7.27 -2.18 6.37
N GLU A 21 7.55 -3.29 7.04
CA GLU A 21 6.82 -4.55 6.89
C GLU A 21 5.57 -4.50 7.78
N TYR A 22 4.44 -4.95 7.26
CA TYR A 22 3.16 -5.01 7.98
C TYR A 22 2.62 -6.44 7.92
N SER A 23 1.97 -6.89 9.00
CA SER A 23 0.99 -7.98 8.86
C SER A 23 -0.20 -7.53 8.01
N SER A 24 -1.01 -8.47 7.52
CA SER A 24 -2.22 -8.14 6.77
C SER A 24 -3.22 -7.32 7.60
N GLU A 25 -3.36 -7.61 8.89
CA GLU A 25 -4.21 -6.89 9.84
C GLU A 25 -3.69 -5.49 10.11
N GLU A 26 -2.37 -5.33 10.31
CA GLU A 26 -1.78 -4.00 10.51
C GLU A 26 -1.90 -3.14 9.25
N PHE A 27 -1.71 -3.73 8.06
CA PHE A 27 -1.92 -3.03 6.80
C PHE A 27 -3.38 -2.63 6.62
N ALA A 28 -4.33 -3.53 6.91
CA ALA A 28 -5.76 -3.21 6.91
C ALA A 28 -6.09 -2.06 7.88
N GLY A 29 -5.55 -2.10 9.10
CA GLY A 29 -5.69 -1.05 10.10
C GLY A 29 -5.13 0.29 9.63
N GLN A 30 -3.98 0.31 8.97
CA GLN A 30 -3.40 1.53 8.39
C GLN A 30 -4.30 2.11 7.29
N ILE A 31 -4.83 1.28 6.38
CA ILE A 31 -5.77 1.73 5.34
C ILE A 31 -7.07 2.26 5.96
N GLY A 32 -7.59 1.58 6.99
CA GLY A 32 -8.78 2.01 7.73
C GLY A 32 -8.58 3.36 8.41
N ARG A 33 -7.45 3.55 9.11
CA ARG A 33 -7.09 4.82 9.73
C ARG A 33 -7.02 5.96 8.72
N LEU A 34 -6.36 5.76 7.58
CA LEU A 34 -6.26 6.79 6.53
C LEU A 34 -7.64 7.19 5.98
N ARG A 35 -8.54 6.21 5.80
CA ARG A 35 -9.93 6.45 5.41
C ARG A 35 -10.66 7.29 6.46
N ASP A 36 -10.55 6.92 7.73
CA ASP A 36 -11.24 7.57 8.83
C ASP A 36 -10.70 8.99 9.09
N GLU A 37 -9.43 9.25 8.78
CA GLU A 37 -8.80 10.58 8.76
C GLU A 37 -9.19 11.44 7.53
N GLY A 38 -10.02 10.91 6.62
CA GLY A 38 -10.53 11.65 5.46
C GLY A 38 -9.63 11.65 4.23
N THR A 39 -8.65 10.73 4.15
CA THR A 39 -7.82 10.56 2.96
C THR A 39 -8.67 10.04 1.79
N GLN A 40 -8.82 10.85 0.74
CA GLN A 40 -9.71 10.53 -0.38
C GLN A 40 -9.02 9.77 -1.52
N ARG A 41 -7.68 9.78 -1.55
CA ARG A 41 -6.89 9.20 -2.62
C ARG A 41 -5.63 8.56 -2.06
N LEU A 42 -5.52 7.25 -2.23
CA LEU A 42 -4.29 6.49 -2.02
C LEU A 42 -3.65 6.21 -3.39
N VAL A 43 -2.34 6.41 -3.48
CA VAL A 43 -1.55 6.02 -4.66
C VAL A 43 -0.54 4.99 -4.21
N LEU A 44 -0.72 3.75 -4.63
CA LEU A 44 0.25 2.68 -4.41
C LEU A 44 1.11 2.52 -5.65
N ALA A 45 2.42 2.71 -5.52
CA ALA A 45 3.34 2.63 -6.64
C ALA A 45 4.41 1.57 -6.41
N VAL A 46 4.63 0.73 -7.42
CA VAL A 46 5.73 -0.24 -7.45
C VAL A 46 6.88 0.38 -8.23
N GLY A 47 8.06 0.41 -7.61
CA GLY A 47 9.23 1.06 -8.17
C GLY A 47 9.77 0.38 -9.44
N PRO A 48 10.62 1.09 -10.20
CA PRO A 48 11.36 0.51 -11.31
C PRO A 48 12.35 -0.55 -10.79
N ALA A 49 12.95 -1.33 -11.69
CA ALA A 49 13.90 -2.39 -11.33
C ALA A 49 15.07 -1.88 -10.46
N ASP A 50 15.51 -0.64 -10.70
CA ASP A 50 16.61 0.01 -9.96
C ASP A 50 16.16 0.66 -8.64
N GLY A 51 14.87 0.59 -8.31
CA GLY A 51 14.28 1.17 -7.11
C GLY A 51 14.02 2.68 -7.20
N TRP A 52 13.50 3.25 -6.10
CA TRP A 52 13.17 4.68 -6.03
C TRP A 52 14.40 5.56 -5.78
N SER A 53 14.40 6.77 -6.36
CA SER A 53 15.38 7.79 -6.02
C SER A 53 15.22 8.24 -4.56
N PRO A 54 16.27 8.78 -3.91
CA PRO A 54 16.17 9.33 -2.56
C PRO A 54 15.06 10.38 -2.43
N GLU A 55 14.89 11.25 -3.42
CA GLU A 55 13.89 12.30 -3.43
C GLU A 55 12.47 11.73 -3.55
N ALA A 56 12.29 10.65 -4.31
CA ALA A 56 11.01 9.96 -4.40
C ALA A 56 10.63 9.31 -3.06
N ARG A 57 11.59 8.68 -2.38
CA ARG A 57 11.38 8.11 -1.04
C ARG A 57 11.01 9.18 -0.02
N GLN A 58 11.66 10.33 -0.07
CA GLN A 58 11.42 11.44 0.88
C GLN A 58 10.03 12.08 0.70
N ARG A 59 9.47 12.03 -0.51
CA ARG A 59 8.12 12.53 -0.81
C ARG A 59 7.02 11.50 -0.56
N ALA A 60 7.37 10.24 -0.28
CA ALA A 60 6.38 9.22 0.03
C ALA A 60 5.82 9.45 1.43
N ASP A 61 4.51 9.36 1.59
CA ASP A 61 3.89 9.37 2.91
C ASP A 61 4.12 8.04 3.64
N LEU A 62 4.29 6.95 2.88
CA LEU A 62 4.64 5.63 3.41
C LEU A 62 5.56 4.86 2.45
N LEU A 63 6.64 4.29 2.98
CA LEU A 63 7.37 3.21 2.32
C LEU A 63 6.89 1.86 2.85
N LEU A 64 6.38 1.01 1.95
CA LEU A 64 5.88 -0.32 2.25
C LEU A 64 6.85 -1.38 1.72
N SER A 65 7.19 -2.36 2.56
CA SER A 65 7.97 -3.53 2.16
C SER A 65 7.07 -4.77 2.12
N LEU A 66 7.21 -5.58 1.06
CA LEU A 66 6.59 -6.93 0.99
C LEU A 66 7.46 -8.01 1.66
N GLY A 67 8.58 -7.60 2.26
CA GLY A 67 9.55 -8.47 2.90
C GLY A 67 10.98 -8.20 2.43
N ARG A 68 11.92 -8.92 3.05
CA ARG A 68 13.37 -8.73 2.80
C ARG A 68 13.85 -9.30 1.48
N MET A 69 13.10 -10.24 0.90
CA MET A 69 13.46 -10.86 -0.38
C MET A 69 13.15 -9.94 -1.55
N THR A 70 14.03 -9.92 -2.54
CA THR A 70 13.78 -9.19 -3.79
C THR A 70 12.74 -9.93 -4.62
N LEU A 71 11.57 -9.32 -4.79
CA LEU A 71 10.53 -9.81 -5.69
C LEU A 71 10.68 -9.15 -7.07
N PRO A 72 10.52 -9.91 -8.18
CA PRO A 72 10.37 -9.30 -9.49
C PRO A 72 9.19 -8.32 -9.49
N HIS A 73 9.37 -7.16 -10.11
CA HIS A 73 8.37 -6.07 -10.12
C HIS A 73 6.94 -6.49 -10.55
N GLN A 74 6.79 -7.51 -11.40
CA GLN A 74 5.50 -8.06 -11.82
C GLN A 74 4.85 -8.85 -10.70
N LEU A 75 5.61 -9.70 -10.01
CA LEU A 75 5.12 -10.45 -8.86
C LEU A 75 4.80 -9.51 -7.69
N ALA A 76 5.65 -8.52 -7.44
CA ALA A 76 5.40 -7.50 -6.42
C ALA A 76 4.07 -6.76 -6.65
N ARG A 77 3.73 -6.45 -7.91
CA ARG A 77 2.42 -5.85 -8.27
C ARG A 77 1.25 -6.77 -7.95
N VAL A 78 1.36 -8.07 -8.25
CA VAL A 78 0.30 -9.05 -7.96
C VAL A 78 0.10 -9.21 -6.45
N VAL A 79 1.19 -9.37 -5.70
CA VAL A 79 1.13 -9.48 -4.23
C VAL A 79 0.54 -8.22 -3.60
N LEU A 80 0.95 -7.04 -4.05
CA LEU A 80 0.41 -5.78 -3.56
C LEU A 80 -1.10 -5.65 -3.84
N ALA A 81 -1.55 -6.03 -5.05
CA ALA A 81 -2.97 -6.02 -5.39
C ALA A 81 -3.79 -6.97 -4.50
N GLU A 82 -3.26 -8.16 -4.21
CA GLU A 82 -3.89 -9.12 -3.29
C GLU A 82 -3.95 -8.56 -1.86
N GLN A 83 -2.87 -7.95 -1.35
CA GLN A 83 -2.87 -7.36 -0.01
C GLN A 83 -3.85 -6.18 0.11
N VAL A 84 -4.06 -5.41 -0.97
CA VAL A 84 -5.12 -4.39 -1.00
C VAL A 84 -6.50 -5.03 -0.92
N TYR A 85 -6.76 -6.07 -1.72
CA TYR A 85 -8.03 -6.81 -1.65
C TYR A 85 -8.28 -7.38 -0.25
N ARG A 86 -7.26 -8.00 0.35
CA ARG A 86 -7.30 -8.56 1.70
C ARG A 86 -7.58 -7.49 2.75
N ALA A 87 -6.91 -6.34 2.68
CA ALA A 87 -7.13 -5.22 3.59
C ALA A 87 -8.58 -4.75 3.56
N PHE A 88 -9.18 -4.59 2.38
CA PHE A 88 -10.59 -4.22 2.27
C PHE A 88 -11.54 -5.33 2.73
N THR A 89 -11.18 -6.60 2.52
CA THR A 89 -11.97 -7.74 3.00
C THR A 89 -12.03 -7.75 4.54
N ILE A 90 -10.89 -7.55 5.20
CA ILE A 90 -10.79 -7.41 6.66
C ILE A 90 -11.61 -6.20 7.14
N LEU A 91 -11.45 -5.04 6.50
CA LEU A 91 -12.18 -3.81 6.87
C LEU A 91 -13.70 -3.90 6.67
N ALA A 92 -14.17 -4.77 5.78
CA ALA A 92 -15.60 -5.04 5.58
C ALA A 92 -16.20 -5.95 6.67
N GLY A 93 -15.41 -6.41 7.63
CA GLY A 93 -15.85 -7.34 8.67
C GLY A 93 -16.00 -8.79 8.19
N HIS A 94 -15.54 -9.10 6.98
CA HIS A 94 -15.41 -10.48 6.55
C HIS A 94 -14.18 -11.08 7.23
N PRO A 95 -14.31 -12.20 7.96
CA PRO A 95 -13.16 -12.85 8.56
C PRO A 95 -12.22 -13.31 7.45
N TYR A 96 -11.09 -12.61 7.32
CA TYR A 96 -9.92 -13.13 6.65
C TYR A 96 -9.04 -13.68 7.78
N HIS A 97 -8.79 -14.99 7.76
CA HIS A 97 -8.36 -15.85 8.87
C HIS A 97 -9.51 -16.42 9.72
N SER A 98 -10.03 -17.57 9.27
CA SER A 98 -10.73 -18.56 10.12
C SER A 98 -9.97 -19.88 10.18
N GLY A 99 -8.64 -19.80 10.34
CA GLY A 99 -7.80 -20.98 10.52
C GLY A 99 -6.33 -20.70 10.21
N HIS A 100 -5.55 -20.51 11.26
CA HIS A 100 -4.33 -21.26 11.59
C HIS A 100 -4.14 -21.16 13.11
#